data_AF-A0A091EPJ0-F1
#
_entry.id   AF-A0A091EPJ0-F1
#
_cell.length_a   1.000
_cell.length_b   1.000
_cell.length_c   1.000
_cell.angle_alpha   90.00
_cell.angle_beta   90.00
_cell.angle_gamma   90.00
#
_symmetry.space_group_name_H-M   'P 1'
#
loop_
_entity.id
_entity.type
_entity.pdbx_description
1 polymer ?
#
loop_
_entity_poly.entity_id
_entity_poly.type
_entity_poly.pdbx_seq_one_letter_code
_entity_poly.pdbx_strand_id
1 'polypeptide(L)'
;PYSVVIDNLECRERRQPPDLVIDEVERQLLKEADLIRDIRDLLKRTIIQATTQIRSNRIQKENCELDWSDKVETYHIDDKCVSYCTDSTNVQFHPSSVKFEENASTPKSWAQFSHDNISSAEQEKLASVQLRSLINSIIHDASEDLRMQRAAVNEAFDNRCRELDDAKFRLEQHLQQILKDIADEEANIVNLKKAIRDKEAHLKVAHTRLFDRSFRPNIELCRDEPQFRLISEVEELTVFLEALKRKLMESEQNLKNLEETRMKLEKEIAVKANSIFIDRQKCMSYRVCYPVDLEVASYK
;
A
#
# COMPACT_ATOMS: atom_id res chain seq x y z
N PRO A 1 -6.18 0.18 -11.80
CA PRO A 1 -6.32 -0.18 -10.36
C PRO A 1 -5.33 -1.27 -9.94
N TYR A 2 -5.49 -2.52 -10.40
CA TYR A 2 -4.68 -3.65 -9.92
C TYR A 2 -3.18 -3.47 -10.12
N SER A 3 -2.75 -3.02 -11.31
CA SER A 3 -1.33 -2.77 -11.60
C SER A 3 -0.71 -1.78 -10.62
N VAL A 4 -1.41 -0.68 -10.32
CA VAL A 4 -0.95 0.33 -9.36
C VAL A 4 -0.74 -0.29 -7.97
N VAL A 5 -1.61 -1.20 -7.54
CA VAL A 5 -1.46 -1.88 -6.24
C VAL A 5 -0.21 -2.76 -6.22
N ILE A 6 0.00 -3.56 -7.27
CA ILE A 6 1.19 -4.42 -7.41
C ILE A 6 2.47 -3.59 -7.50
N ASP A 7 2.48 -2.54 -8.31
CA ASP A 7 3.63 -1.64 -8.44
C ASP A 7 4.01 -1.00 -7.08
N ASN A 8 3.02 -0.66 -6.25
CA ASN A 8 3.26 -0.14 -4.90
C ASN A 8 3.90 -1.19 -3.98
N LEU A 9 3.38 -2.42 -4.00
CA LEU A 9 3.93 -3.54 -3.22
C LEU A 9 5.40 -3.79 -3.62
N GLU A 10 5.67 -3.92 -4.93
CA GLU A 10 7.03 -4.11 -5.46
C GLU A 10 7.98 -2.94 -5.15
N CYS A 11 7.47 -1.70 -5.18
CA CYS A 11 8.29 -0.54 -4.78
C CYS A 11 8.68 -0.62 -3.31
N ARG A 12 7.78 -1.09 -2.45
CA ARG A 12 7.99 -1.18 -1.00
C ARG A 12 8.90 -2.31 -0.57
N GLU A 13 9.10 -3.32 -1.41
CA GLU A 13 10.15 -4.33 -1.24
C GLU A 13 11.57 -3.74 -1.31
N ARG A 14 11.73 -2.54 -1.88
CA ARG A 14 13.02 -1.84 -1.99
C ARG A 14 13.40 -1.06 -0.72
N ARG A 15 12.53 -1.06 0.30
CA ARG A 15 12.86 -0.46 1.60
C ARG A 15 14.00 -1.22 2.26
N GLN A 16 14.81 -0.52 3.04
CA GLN A 16 15.94 -1.13 3.72
C GLN A 16 15.56 -1.63 5.13
N PRO A 17 16.14 -2.75 5.60
CA PRO A 17 16.00 -3.16 6.99
C PRO A 17 16.48 -2.05 7.95
N PRO A 18 15.81 -1.83 9.10
CA PRO A 18 14.73 -2.63 9.66
C PRO A 18 13.31 -2.24 9.17
N ASP A 19 13.17 -1.27 8.26
CA ASP A 19 11.85 -0.77 7.82
C ASP A 19 11.17 -1.67 6.79
N LEU A 20 11.89 -2.64 6.23
CA LEU A 20 11.33 -3.68 5.37
C LEU A 20 10.52 -4.69 6.21
N VAL A 21 9.28 -4.31 6.52
CA VAL A 21 8.33 -5.10 7.30
C VAL A 21 6.92 -5.01 6.72
N ILE A 22 6.08 -6.00 7.07
CA ILE A 22 4.64 -6.00 6.76
C ILE A 22 3.93 -5.09 7.77
N ASP A 23 3.89 -3.80 7.45
CA ASP A 23 3.15 -2.78 8.20
C ASP A 23 1.69 -2.66 7.70
N GLU A 24 0.96 -1.68 8.24
CA GLU A 24 -0.45 -1.51 7.88
C GLU A 24 -0.66 -1.11 6.41
N VAL A 25 0.27 -0.36 5.81
CA VAL A 25 0.20 -0.01 4.39
C VAL A 25 0.24 -1.27 3.53
N GLU A 26 1.17 -2.19 3.85
CA GLU A 26 1.31 -3.46 3.15
C GLU A 26 0.01 -4.28 3.23
N ARG A 27 -0.60 -4.37 4.42
CA ARG A 27 -1.85 -5.10 4.63
C ARG A 27 -3.00 -4.49 3.85
N GLN A 28 -3.12 -3.16 3.83
CA GLN A 28 -4.20 -2.48 3.12
C GLN A 28 -4.02 -2.59 1.59
N LEU A 29 -2.78 -2.58 1.08
CA LEU A 29 -2.50 -2.86 -0.33
C LEU A 29 -2.86 -4.29 -0.72
N LEU A 30 -2.53 -5.29 0.11
CA LEU A 30 -2.92 -6.68 -0.15
C LEU A 30 -4.44 -6.87 -0.16
N LYS A 31 -5.15 -6.29 0.81
CA LYS A 31 -6.62 -6.26 0.84
C LYS A 31 -7.21 -5.59 -0.41
N GLU A 32 -6.61 -4.49 -0.87
CA GLU A 32 -7.02 -3.80 -2.09
C GLU A 32 -6.84 -4.68 -3.33
N ALA A 33 -5.72 -5.42 -3.43
CA ALA A 33 -5.48 -6.35 -4.53
C ALA A 33 -6.50 -7.49 -4.56
N ASP A 34 -6.82 -8.07 -3.40
CA ASP A 34 -7.83 -9.12 -3.27
C ASP A 34 -9.23 -8.61 -3.62
N LEU A 35 -9.62 -7.44 -3.10
CA LEU A 35 -10.91 -6.81 -3.40
C LEU A 35 -11.11 -6.57 -4.91
N ILE A 36 -10.09 -6.06 -5.59
CA ILE A 36 -10.15 -5.83 -7.05
C ILE A 36 -10.36 -7.15 -7.80
N ARG A 37 -9.71 -8.23 -7.36
CA ARG A 37 -9.89 -9.56 -7.97
C ARG A 37 -11.31 -10.08 -7.76
N ASP A 38 -11.83 -9.96 -6.54
CA ASP A 38 -13.17 -10.44 -6.18
C ASP A 38 -14.26 -9.67 -6.95
N ILE A 39 -14.15 -8.34 -7.03
CA ILE A 39 -15.04 -7.50 -7.84
C ILE A 39 -14.95 -7.89 -9.33
N ARG A 40 -13.75 -8.11 -9.86
CA ARG A 40 -13.57 -8.53 -11.25
C ARG A 40 -14.28 -9.84 -11.55
N ASP A 41 -14.21 -10.81 -10.65
CA ASP A 41 -14.85 -12.11 -10.83
C ASP A 41 -16.36 -12.06 -10.60
N LEU A 42 -16.85 -11.17 -9.74
CA LEU A 42 -18.27 -10.85 -9.62
C LEU A 42 -18.80 -10.26 -10.93
N LEU A 43 -18.15 -9.21 -11.45
CA LEU A 43 -18.57 -8.55 -12.70
C LEU A 43 -18.58 -9.50 -13.90
N LYS A 44 -17.59 -10.42 -14.01
CA LYS A 44 -17.61 -11.46 -15.05
C LYS A 44 -18.85 -12.36 -14.96
N ARG A 45 -19.20 -12.80 -13.75
CA ARG A 45 -20.42 -13.62 -13.54
C ARG A 45 -21.67 -12.85 -13.89
N THR A 46 -21.74 -11.59 -13.51
CA THR A 46 -22.85 -10.68 -13.84
C THR A 46 -23.01 -10.48 -15.35
N ILE A 47 -21.90 -10.35 -16.10
CA ILE A 47 -21.92 -10.27 -17.56
C ILE A 47 -22.50 -11.55 -18.19
N ILE A 48 -22.14 -12.73 -17.66
CA ILE A 48 -22.66 -14.01 -18.15
C ILE A 48 -24.18 -14.10 -17.90
N GLN A 49 -24.65 -13.69 -16.72
CA GLN A 49 -26.07 -13.64 -16.40
C GLN A 49 -26.82 -12.68 -17.33
N ALA A 50 -26.31 -11.48 -17.55
CA ALA A 50 -26.88 -10.50 -18.47
C ALA A 50 -26.96 -11.02 -19.91
N THR A 51 -25.88 -11.66 -20.39
CA THR A 51 -25.84 -12.26 -21.74
C THR A 51 -26.87 -13.38 -21.88
N THR A 52 -27.04 -14.20 -20.85
CA THR A 52 -28.03 -15.27 -20.83
C THR A 52 -29.45 -14.70 -20.87
N GLN A 53 -29.74 -13.67 -20.07
CA GLN A 53 -31.05 -13.01 -20.06
C GLN A 53 -31.36 -12.33 -21.40
N ILE A 54 -30.39 -11.69 -22.04
CA ILE A 54 -30.56 -11.10 -23.39
C ILE A 54 -30.97 -12.20 -24.39
N ARG A 55 -30.34 -13.37 -24.32
CA ARG A 55 -30.68 -14.51 -25.19
C ARG A 55 -32.11 -15.01 -24.92
N SER A 56 -32.51 -15.18 -23.67
CA SER A 56 -33.88 -15.60 -23.32
C SER A 56 -34.92 -14.60 -23.81
N ASN A 57 -34.68 -13.30 -23.61
CA ASN A 57 -35.55 -12.25 -24.13
C ASN A 57 -35.69 -12.29 -25.66
N ARG A 58 -34.60 -12.57 -26.39
CA ARG A 58 -34.64 -12.69 -27.86
C ARG A 58 -35.47 -13.87 -28.32
N ILE A 59 -35.34 -15.02 -27.65
CA ILE A 59 -36.12 -16.23 -27.95
C ILE A 59 -37.61 -15.95 -27.73
N GLN A 60 -38.00 -15.35 -26.60
CA GLN A 60 -39.41 -15.04 -26.36
C GLN A 60 -39.96 -13.99 -27.32
N LYS A 61 -39.15 -13.00 -27.70
CA LYS A 61 -39.53 -12.03 -28.75
C LYS A 61 -39.81 -12.74 -30.07
N GLU A 62 -38.93 -13.64 -30.51
CA GLU A 62 -39.11 -14.40 -31.75
C GLU A 62 -40.38 -15.27 -31.71
N ASN A 63 -40.65 -15.95 -30.58
CA ASN A 63 -41.88 -16.73 -30.41
C ASN A 63 -43.14 -15.87 -30.54
N CYS A 64 -43.15 -14.68 -29.94
CA CYS A 64 -44.27 -13.75 -30.08
C CYS A 64 -44.41 -13.20 -31.50
N GLU A 65 -43.30 -12.93 -32.19
CA GLU A 65 -43.29 -12.45 -33.59
C GLU A 65 -43.82 -13.52 -34.55
N LEU A 66 -43.48 -14.80 -34.33
CA LEU A 66 -44.03 -15.92 -35.09
C LEU A 66 -45.53 -16.09 -34.85
N ASP A 67 -45.97 -16.16 -33.58
CA ASP A 67 -47.41 -16.27 -33.25
C ASP A 67 -48.23 -15.09 -33.83
N TRP A 68 -47.68 -13.87 -33.81
CA TRP A 68 -48.29 -12.72 -34.44
C TRP A 68 -48.35 -12.85 -35.97
N SER A 69 -47.25 -13.27 -36.61
CA SER A 69 -47.18 -13.44 -38.06
C SER A 69 -48.22 -14.47 -38.56
N ASP A 70 -48.31 -15.62 -37.88
CA ASP A 70 -49.25 -16.68 -38.23
C ASP A 70 -50.71 -16.18 -38.13
N LYS A 71 -51.03 -15.38 -37.10
CA LYS A 71 -52.35 -14.76 -36.94
C LYS A 71 -52.65 -13.73 -38.03
N VAL A 72 -51.66 -12.93 -38.43
CA VAL A 72 -51.82 -11.93 -39.50
C VAL A 72 -52.08 -12.62 -40.84
N GLU A 73 -51.31 -13.67 -41.16
CA GLU A 73 -51.53 -14.46 -42.37
C GLU A 73 -52.91 -15.14 -42.35
N THR A 74 -53.30 -15.74 -41.21
CA THR A 74 -54.64 -16.34 -41.03
C THR A 74 -55.74 -15.30 -41.24
N TYR A 75 -55.60 -14.11 -40.66
CA TYR A 75 -56.55 -13.01 -40.85
C TYR A 75 -56.70 -12.62 -42.32
N HIS A 76 -55.61 -12.52 -43.08
CA HIS A 76 -55.67 -12.22 -44.51
C HIS A 76 -56.36 -13.33 -45.32
N ILE A 77 -56.17 -14.59 -44.94
CA ILE A 77 -56.88 -15.72 -45.55
C ILE A 77 -58.39 -15.60 -45.25
N ASP A 78 -58.76 -15.36 -44.01
CA ASP A 78 -60.16 -15.24 -43.59
C ASP A 78 -60.86 -14.03 -44.22
N ASP A 79 -60.20 -12.88 -44.27
CA ASP A 79 -60.69 -11.65 -44.94
C ASP A 79 -60.96 -11.90 -46.43
N LYS A 80 -60.00 -12.57 -47.10
CA LYS A 80 -60.19 -13.00 -48.50
C LYS A 80 -61.35 -13.99 -48.62
N CYS A 81 -61.50 -14.95 -47.71
CA CYS A 81 -62.60 -15.91 -47.72
C CYS A 81 -63.96 -15.24 -47.58
N VAL A 82 -64.08 -14.23 -46.72
CA VAL A 82 -65.31 -13.43 -46.54
C VAL A 82 -65.66 -12.65 -47.82
N SER A 83 -64.66 -12.27 -48.63
CA SER A 83 -64.89 -11.52 -49.88
C SER A 83 -65.43 -12.35 -51.04
N TYR A 84 -65.43 -13.69 -50.96
CA TYR A 84 -65.93 -14.54 -52.04
C TYR A 84 -67.45 -14.43 -52.20
N CYS A 85 -67.89 -14.38 -53.45
CA CYS A 85 -69.29 -14.45 -53.86
C CYS A 85 -69.46 -15.42 -55.03
N THR A 86 -70.70 -15.72 -55.44
CA THR A 86 -70.98 -16.66 -56.54
C THR A 86 -70.38 -16.23 -57.87
N ASP A 87 -70.12 -14.93 -58.05
CA ASP A 87 -69.58 -14.36 -59.28
C ASP A 87 -68.03 -14.23 -59.25
N SER A 88 -67.38 -14.67 -58.16
CA SER A 88 -65.93 -14.60 -58.01
C SER A 88 -65.22 -15.57 -58.97
N THR A 89 -64.29 -15.06 -59.79
CA THR A 89 -63.60 -15.82 -60.85
C THR A 89 -62.56 -16.84 -60.35
N ASN A 90 -62.26 -16.84 -59.06
CA ASN A 90 -61.23 -17.66 -58.42
C ASN A 90 -61.80 -18.76 -57.50
N VAL A 91 -63.11 -19.05 -57.61
CA VAL A 91 -63.78 -20.13 -56.87
C VAL A 91 -63.77 -21.43 -57.70
N GLN A 92 -63.37 -22.55 -57.10
CA GLN A 92 -63.27 -23.86 -57.75
C GLN A 92 -63.72 -24.99 -56.80
N PHE A 93 -64.00 -26.17 -57.32
CA PHE A 93 -64.31 -27.34 -56.49
C PHE A 93 -63.04 -27.91 -55.85
N HIS A 94 -63.04 -28.05 -54.51
CA HIS A 94 -61.98 -28.71 -53.74
C HIS A 94 -62.54 -29.88 -52.89
N PRO A 95 -62.92 -31.02 -53.50
CA PRO A 95 -63.61 -32.11 -52.80
C PRO A 95 -62.79 -32.75 -51.66
N SER A 96 -61.46 -32.72 -51.77
CA SER A 96 -60.52 -33.25 -50.76
C SER A 96 -60.39 -32.39 -49.50
N SER A 97 -60.94 -31.17 -49.49
CA SER A 97 -60.89 -30.24 -48.36
C SER A 97 -62.02 -30.45 -47.34
N VAL A 98 -63.00 -31.32 -47.64
CA VAL A 98 -64.16 -31.60 -46.76
C VAL A 98 -63.78 -32.65 -45.71
N LYS A 99 -62.79 -32.33 -44.88
CA LYS A 99 -62.34 -33.14 -43.74
C LYS A 99 -61.73 -32.25 -42.67
N PHE A 100 -61.74 -32.71 -41.42
CA PHE A 100 -60.93 -32.10 -40.37
C PHE A 100 -59.50 -32.64 -40.48
N GLU A 101 -58.52 -31.75 -40.37
CA GLU A 101 -57.13 -32.17 -40.26
C GLU A 101 -56.88 -32.75 -38.86
N GLU A 102 -56.20 -33.90 -38.78
CA GLU A 102 -56.01 -34.64 -37.52
C GLU A 102 -55.23 -33.83 -36.47
N ASN A 103 -54.42 -32.87 -36.91
CA ASN A 103 -53.61 -32.00 -36.05
C ASN A 103 -54.21 -30.59 -35.86
N ALA A 104 -55.50 -30.40 -36.15
CA ALA A 104 -56.13 -29.09 -36.04
C ALA A 104 -56.25 -28.62 -34.57
N SER A 105 -55.94 -27.34 -34.33
CA SER A 105 -56.17 -26.71 -33.04
C SER A 105 -57.66 -26.45 -32.78
N THR A 106 -58.08 -26.47 -31.51
CA THR A 106 -59.37 -25.96 -31.07
C THR A 106 -59.29 -24.45 -30.77
N PRO A 107 -60.42 -23.71 -30.76
CA PRO A 107 -60.41 -22.30 -30.33
C PRO A 107 -59.79 -22.09 -28.95
N LYS A 108 -60.02 -23.04 -28.03
CA LYS A 108 -59.43 -23.01 -26.68
C LYS A 108 -57.91 -23.18 -26.73
N SER A 109 -57.40 -24.18 -27.44
CA SER A 109 -55.94 -24.41 -27.54
C SER A 109 -55.23 -23.31 -28.32
N TRP A 110 -55.89 -22.70 -29.32
CA TRP A 110 -55.38 -21.54 -30.05
C TRP A 110 -55.26 -20.30 -29.14
N ALA A 111 -56.30 -20.00 -28.35
CA ALA A 111 -56.25 -18.89 -27.41
C ALA A 111 -55.21 -19.14 -26.30
N GLN A 112 -55.11 -20.39 -25.82
CA GLN A 112 -54.14 -20.79 -24.82
C GLN A 112 -52.70 -20.63 -25.32
N PHE A 113 -52.39 -21.02 -26.56
CA PHE A 113 -51.05 -20.90 -27.14
C PHE A 113 -50.51 -19.46 -27.07
N SER A 114 -51.32 -18.48 -27.49
CA SER A 114 -50.92 -17.07 -27.41
C SER A 114 -50.87 -16.54 -25.98
N HIS A 115 -51.79 -17.00 -25.13
CA HIS A 115 -51.75 -16.65 -23.72
C HIS A 115 -50.46 -17.13 -23.05
N ASP A 116 -50.03 -18.36 -23.34
CA ASP A 116 -48.80 -18.94 -22.80
C ASP A 116 -47.56 -18.20 -23.34
N ASN A 117 -47.53 -17.85 -24.63
CA ASN A 117 -46.45 -17.06 -25.22
C ASN A 117 -46.33 -15.67 -24.58
N ILE A 118 -47.47 -14.97 -24.40
CA ILE A 118 -47.50 -13.66 -23.74
C ILE A 118 -47.03 -13.78 -22.29
N SER A 119 -47.56 -14.75 -21.53
CA SER A 119 -47.18 -15.00 -20.14
C SER A 119 -45.68 -15.28 -19.99
N SER A 120 -45.11 -16.12 -20.87
CA SER A 120 -43.67 -16.42 -20.89
C SER A 120 -42.83 -15.18 -21.20
N ALA A 121 -43.25 -14.37 -22.17
CA ALA A 121 -42.57 -13.12 -22.51
C ALA A 121 -42.64 -12.08 -21.38
N GLU A 122 -43.76 -11.99 -20.68
CA GLU A 122 -43.91 -11.12 -19.51
C GLU A 122 -43.01 -11.55 -18.35
N GLN A 123 -42.86 -12.86 -18.12
CA GLN A 123 -41.93 -13.41 -17.12
C GLN A 123 -40.47 -13.05 -17.44
N GLU A 124 -40.02 -13.25 -18.69
CA GLU A 124 -38.66 -12.89 -19.10
C GLU A 124 -38.42 -11.36 -19.05
N LYS A 125 -39.43 -10.55 -19.39
CA LYS A 125 -39.38 -9.10 -19.22
C LYS A 125 -39.18 -8.71 -17.76
N LEU A 126 -39.92 -9.33 -16.84
CA LEU A 126 -39.80 -9.07 -15.41
C LEU A 126 -38.42 -9.49 -14.88
N ALA A 127 -37.93 -10.68 -15.27
CA ALA A 127 -36.59 -11.16 -14.93
C ALA A 127 -35.51 -10.18 -15.41
N SER A 128 -35.66 -9.63 -16.62
CA SER A 128 -34.76 -8.61 -17.16
C SER A 128 -34.79 -7.28 -16.40
N VAL A 129 -35.94 -6.83 -15.91
CA VAL A 129 -36.05 -5.64 -15.04
C VAL A 129 -35.32 -5.89 -13.71
N GLN A 130 -35.57 -7.02 -13.07
CA GLN A 130 -34.94 -7.39 -11.81
C GLN A 130 -33.42 -7.51 -11.95
N LEU A 131 -32.94 -8.16 -13.01
CA LEU A 131 -31.51 -8.31 -13.27
C LEU A 131 -30.82 -6.96 -13.49
N ARG A 132 -31.44 -6.03 -14.22
CA ARG A 132 -30.88 -4.67 -14.38
C ARG A 132 -30.79 -3.93 -13.06
N SER A 133 -31.79 -4.05 -12.20
CA SER A 133 -31.74 -3.47 -10.85
C SER A 133 -30.59 -4.05 -10.03
N LEU A 134 -30.42 -5.39 -10.06
CA LEU A 134 -29.33 -6.07 -9.37
C LEU A 134 -27.96 -5.66 -9.91
N ILE A 135 -27.81 -5.55 -11.24
CA ILE A 135 -26.57 -5.08 -11.87
C ILE A 135 -26.20 -3.68 -11.38
N ASN A 136 -27.17 -2.77 -11.32
CA ASN A 136 -26.93 -1.42 -10.83
C ASN A 136 -26.48 -1.41 -9.36
N SER A 137 -27.11 -2.22 -8.50
CA SER A 137 -26.68 -2.38 -7.10
C SER A 137 -25.26 -2.94 -7.00
N ILE A 138 -24.93 -3.99 -7.78
CA ILE A 138 -23.58 -4.58 -7.79
C ILE A 138 -22.53 -3.54 -8.18
N ILE A 139 -22.79 -2.71 -9.19
CA ILE A 139 -21.84 -1.70 -9.68
C ILE A 139 -21.67 -0.57 -8.66
N HIS A 140 -22.77 -0.13 -8.05
CA HIS A 140 -22.75 0.86 -6.98
C HIS A 140 -21.92 0.35 -5.79
N ASP A 141 -22.24 -0.83 -5.27
CA ASP A 141 -21.58 -1.39 -4.09
C ASP A 141 -20.10 -1.66 -4.36
N ALA A 142 -19.76 -2.20 -5.54
CA ALA A 142 -18.36 -2.39 -5.94
C ALA A 142 -17.59 -1.07 -6.04
N SER A 143 -18.21 0.01 -6.52
CA SER A 143 -17.57 1.33 -6.59
C SER A 143 -17.34 1.90 -5.19
N GLU A 144 -18.32 1.76 -4.30
CA GLU A 144 -18.20 2.19 -2.91
C GLU A 144 -17.12 1.41 -2.16
N ASP A 145 -17.08 0.08 -2.29
CA ASP A 145 -16.05 -0.76 -1.69
C ASP A 145 -14.63 -0.34 -2.16
N LEU A 146 -14.44 -0.11 -3.47
CA LEU A 146 -13.18 0.37 -4.02
C LEU A 146 -12.81 1.76 -3.48
N ARG A 147 -13.80 2.65 -3.31
CA ARG A 147 -13.58 4.00 -2.76
C ARG A 147 -13.16 3.96 -1.30
N MET A 148 -13.85 3.16 -0.50
CA MET A 148 -13.54 2.97 0.92
C MET A 148 -12.15 2.33 1.08
N GLN A 149 -11.84 1.30 0.29
CA GLN A 149 -10.53 0.66 0.37
C GLN A 149 -9.39 1.58 -0.09
N ARG A 150 -9.61 2.37 -1.15
CA ARG A 150 -8.64 3.40 -1.58
C ARG A 150 -8.36 4.41 -0.46
N ALA A 151 -9.42 4.88 0.21
CA ALA A 151 -9.29 5.81 1.32
C ALA A 151 -8.50 5.20 2.48
N ALA A 152 -8.79 3.96 2.86
CA ALA A 152 -8.07 3.23 3.91
C ALA A 152 -6.57 3.07 3.59
N VAL A 153 -6.22 2.76 2.34
CA VAL A 153 -4.82 2.66 1.91
C VAL A 153 -4.12 4.02 1.98
N ASN A 154 -4.76 5.09 1.50
CA ASN A 154 -4.19 6.43 1.55
C ASN A 154 -3.98 6.91 2.99
N GLU A 155 -4.95 6.66 3.87
CA GLU A 155 -4.83 6.97 5.30
C GLU A 155 -3.68 6.18 5.95
N ALA A 156 -3.53 4.90 5.62
CA ALA A 156 -2.40 4.09 6.09
C ALA A 156 -1.05 4.68 5.64
N PHE A 157 -0.95 5.12 4.37
CA PHE A 157 0.26 5.78 3.86
C PHE A 157 0.55 7.09 4.61
N ASP A 158 -0.45 7.93 4.82
CA ASP A 158 -0.30 9.21 5.52
C ASP A 158 0.13 9.00 6.98
N ASN A 159 -0.49 8.05 7.68
CA ASN A 159 -0.11 7.65 9.03
C ASN A 159 1.33 7.16 9.05
N ARG A 160 1.71 6.27 8.13
CA ARG A 160 3.05 5.69 8.10
C ARG A 160 4.13 6.73 7.80
N CYS A 161 3.88 7.63 6.86
CA CYS A 161 4.81 8.73 6.56
C CYS A 161 4.99 9.66 7.76
N ARG A 162 3.92 9.98 8.49
CA ARG A 162 3.99 10.79 9.72
C ARG A 162 4.84 10.11 10.80
N GLU A 163 4.62 8.82 11.05
CA GLU A 163 5.43 8.05 12.00
C GLU A 163 6.93 8.04 11.63
N LEU A 164 7.23 7.86 10.34
CA LEU A 164 8.61 7.83 9.85
C LEU A 164 9.28 9.20 9.93
N ASP A 165 8.56 10.28 9.61
CA ASP A 165 9.07 11.65 9.75
C ASP A 165 9.37 11.97 11.22
N ASP A 166 8.46 11.63 12.14
CA ASP A 166 8.67 11.84 13.58
C ASP A 166 9.87 11.06 14.10
N ALA A 167 10.01 9.78 13.68
CA ALA A 167 11.16 8.95 14.03
C ALA A 167 12.46 9.53 13.47
N LYS A 168 12.48 9.96 12.20
CA LYS A 168 13.63 10.60 11.56
C LYS A 168 14.02 11.87 12.28
N PHE A 169 13.06 12.72 12.62
CA PHE A 169 13.30 13.98 13.33
C PHE A 169 13.94 13.74 14.71
N ARG A 170 13.45 12.76 15.49
CA ARG A 170 14.05 12.40 16.78
C ARG A 170 15.48 11.87 16.63
N LEU A 171 15.75 11.07 15.59
CA LEU A 171 17.11 10.58 15.30
C LEU A 171 18.05 11.74 14.93
N GLU A 172 17.57 12.70 14.12
CA GLU A 172 18.33 13.90 13.76
C GLU A 172 18.64 14.78 14.98
N GLN A 173 17.69 14.96 15.90
CA GLN A 173 17.92 15.65 17.16
C GLN A 173 18.96 14.94 18.04
N HIS A 174 18.89 13.62 18.14
CA HIS A 174 19.87 12.84 18.88
C HIS A 174 21.26 12.94 18.24
N LEU A 175 21.34 12.88 16.90
CA LEU A 175 22.59 13.06 16.17
C LEU A 175 23.22 14.44 16.46
N GLN A 176 22.42 15.50 16.49
CA GLN A 176 22.90 16.84 16.85
C GLN A 176 23.50 16.88 18.27
N GLN A 177 22.87 16.20 19.23
CA GLN A 177 23.40 16.09 20.58
C GLN A 177 24.73 15.32 20.61
N ILE A 178 24.81 14.17 19.92
CA ILE A 178 26.05 13.37 19.84
C ILE A 178 27.18 14.16 19.19
N LEU A 179 26.90 14.95 18.14
CA LEU A 179 27.90 15.82 17.52
C LEU A 179 28.45 16.88 18.48
N LYS A 180 27.59 17.43 19.33
CA LYS A 180 28.01 18.36 20.39
C LYS A 180 28.88 17.65 21.44
N ASP A 181 28.46 16.47 21.90
CA ASP A 181 29.19 15.69 22.89
C ASP A 181 30.58 15.27 22.37
N ILE A 182 30.69 14.94 21.07
CA ILE A 182 31.97 14.68 20.39
C ILE A 182 32.88 15.91 20.47
N ALA A 183 32.38 17.10 20.10
CA ALA A 183 33.17 18.32 20.12
C ALA A 183 33.64 18.69 21.55
N ASP A 184 32.77 18.51 22.55
CA ASP A 184 33.09 18.75 23.95
C ASP A 184 34.15 17.74 24.46
N GLU A 185 34.06 16.46 24.08
CA GLU A 185 35.04 15.43 24.45
C GLU A 185 36.40 15.63 23.74
N GLU A 186 36.41 16.03 22.47
CA GLU A 186 37.62 16.40 21.74
C GLU A 186 38.35 17.56 22.44
N ALA A 187 37.62 18.60 22.85
CA ALA A 187 38.17 19.73 23.61
C ALA A 187 38.72 19.27 24.97
N ASN A 188 38.00 18.37 25.67
CA ASN A 188 38.45 17.78 26.93
C ASN A 188 39.76 16.98 26.75
N ILE A 189 39.87 16.16 25.71
CA ILE A 189 41.10 15.41 25.36
C ILE A 189 42.28 16.36 25.13
N VAL A 190 42.08 17.47 24.41
CA VAL A 190 43.13 18.49 24.19
C VAL A 190 43.58 19.10 25.52
N ASN A 191 42.63 19.43 26.40
CA ASN A 191 42.92 19.99 27.73
C ASN A 191 43.66 18.99 28.63
N LEU A 192 43.26 17.71 28.65
CA LEU A 192 43.94 16.65 29.38
C LEU A 192 45.38 16.43 28.88
N LYS A 193 45.58 16.39 27.56
CA LYS A 193 46.92 16.31 26.95
C LYS A 193 47.80 17.49 27.36
N LYS A 194 47.23 18.70 27.42
CA LYS A 194 47.95 19.89 27.93
C LYS A 194 48.31 19.75 29.41
N ALA A 195 47.35 19.38 30.26
CA ALA A 195 47.58 19.21 31.69
C ALA A 195 48.65 18.15 32.00
N ILE A 196 48.68 17.05 31.24
CA ILE A 196 49.72 16.02 31.34
C ILE A 196 51.09 16.63 31.01
N ARG A 197 51.23 17.34 29.88
CA ARG A 197 52.51 17.98 29.50
C ARG A 197 52.98 18.98 30.56
N ASP A 198 52.07 19.79 31.09
CA ASP A 198 52.40 20.80 32.11
C ASP A 198 52.89 20.11 33.40
N LYS A 199 52.25 19.02 33.82
CA LYS A 199 52.66 18.24 35.00
C LYS A 199 53.93 17.43 34.78
N GLU A 200 54.16 16.89 33.58
CA GLU A 200 55.42 16.24 33.20
C GLU A 200 56.60 17.23 33.24
N ALA A 201 56.38 18.49 32.86
CA ALA A 201 57.38 19.54 32.98
C ALA A 201 57.75 19.82 34.44
N HIS A 202 56.77 19.89 35.35
CA HIS A 202 57.03 20.03 36.79
C HIS A 202 57.79 18.82 37.36
N LEU A 203 57.36 17.60 37.00
CA LEU A 203 58.01 16.37 37.43
C LEU A 203 59.47 16.31 36.97
N LYS A 204 59.75 16.74 35.73
CA LYS A 204 61.10 16.83 35.18
C LYS A 204 61.98 17.78 36.00
N VAL A 205 61.47 18.94 36.41
CA VAL A 205 62.21 19.89 37.26
C VAL A 205 62.54 19.26 38.62
N ALA A 206 61.58 18.58 39.25
CA ALA A 206 61.80 17.92 40.53
C ALA A 206 62.86 16.79 40.42
N HIS A 207 62.79 15.96 39.37
CA HIS A 207 63.80 14.94 39.09
C HIS A 207 65.19 15.53 38.85
N THR A 208 65.32 16.59 38.04
CA THR A 208 66.61 17.26 37.80
C THR A 208 67.20 17.81 39.09
N ARG A 209 66.38 18.46 39.94
CA ARG A 209 66.82 18.95 41.26
C ARG A 209 67.33 17.81 42.16
N LEU A 210 66.64 16.67 42.19
CA LEU A 210 67.08 15.50 42.95
C LEU A 210 68.38 14.90 42.40
N PHE A 211 68.51 14.82 41.07
CA PHE A 211 69.70 14.34 40.39
C PHE A 211 70.92 15.21 40.70
N ASP A 212 70.80 16.53 40.56
CA ASP A 212 71.90 17.46 40.85
C ASP A 212 72.34 17.38 42.32
N ARG A 213 71.37 17.22 43.24
CA ARG A 213 71.64 17.07 44.67
C ARG A 213 72.34 15.74 45.01
N SER A 214 72.29 14.74 44.14
CA SER A 214 72.99 13.46 44.35
C SER A 214 74.51 13.56 44.22
N PHE A 215 75.03 14.65 43.63
CA PHE A 215 76.45 14.91 43.47
C PHE A 215 77.09 15.67 44.63
N ARG A 216 76.36 15.95 45.71
CA ARG A 216 76.91 16.64 46.88
C ARG A 216 78.06 15.81 47.49
N PRO A 217 79.24 16.39 47.77
CA PRO A 217 80.40 15.63 48.20
C PRO A 217 80.36 15.27 49.70
N ASN A 218 80.80 14.06 50.04
CA ASN A 218 81.06 13.62 51.42
C ASN A 218 79.87 13.86 52.38
N ILE A 219 80.11 14.61 53.47
CA ILE A 219 79.13 14.90 54.52
C ILE A 219 77.99 15.82 54.04
N GLU A 220 78.20 16.56 52.95
CA GLU A 220 77.19 17.44 52.36
C GLU A 220 76.08 16.67 51.62
N LEU A 221 76.25 15.35 51.38
CA LEU A 221 75.18 14.45 50.90
C LEU A 221 74.17 14.16 52.03
N CYS A 222 73.63 15.23 52.60
CA CYS A 222 72.70 15.22 53.71
C CYS A 222 71.28 14.97 53.23
N ARG A 223 70.54 14.15 53.98
CA ARG A 223 69.09 13.97 53.85
C ARG A 223 68.38 15.09 54.59
N ASP A 224 68.48 16.29 54.03
CA ASP A 224 67.88 17.50 54.59
C ASP A 224 66.38 17.61 54.23
N GLU A 225 65.69 18.58 54.83
CA GLU A 225 64.27 18.81 54.61
C GLU A 225 63.93 19.06 53.11
N PRO A 226 64.65 19.91 52.36
CA PRO A 226 64.45 20.04 50.91
C PRO A 226 64.56 18.71 50.13
N GLN A 227 65.47 17.81 50.52
CA GLN A 227 65.58 16.48 49.90
C GLN A 227 64.30 15.68 50.08
N PHE A 228 63.76 15.62 51.31
CA PHE A 228 62.51 14.90 51.61
C PHE A 228 61.31 15.50 50.87
N ARG A 229 61.21 16.84 50.84
CA ARG A 229 60.12 17.54 50.14
C ARG A 229 60.13 17.29 48.64
N LEU A 230 61.31 17.27 48.00
CA LEU A 230 61.43 16.95 46.58
C LEU A 230 61.05 15.50 46.27
N ILE A 231 61.40 14.55 47.14
CA ILE A 231 60.98 13.14 47.00
C ILE A 231 59.45 13.03 47.07
N SER A 232 58.82 13.65 48.09
CA SER A 232 57.37 13.70 48.24
C SER A 232 56.68 14.34 47.02
N GLU A 233 57.23 15.44 46.51
CA GLU A 233 56.71 16.13 45.32
C GLU A 233 56.75 15.22 44.09
N VAL A 234 57.83 14.46 43.88
CA VAL A 234 57.94 13.48 42.78
C VAL A 234 56.89 12.38 42.92
N GLU A 235 56.71 11.83 44.11
CA GLU A 235 55.70 10.79 44.37
C GLU A 235 54.28 11.30 44.08
N GLU A 236 53.93 12.48 44.59
CA GLU A 236 52.62 13.11 44.36
C GLU A 236 52.36 13.44 42.88
N LEU A 237 53.36 14.03 42.19
CA LEU A 237 53.26 14.35 40.77
C LEU A 237 53.13 13.08 39.91
N THR A 238 53.80 12.00 40.28
CA THR A 238 53.71 10.71 39.58
C THR A 238 52.30 10.14 39.69
N VAL A 239 51.73 10.08 40.89
CA VAL A 239 50.34 9.62 41.12
C VAL A 239 49.35 10.48 40.34
N PHE A 240 49.52 11.81 40.35
CA PHE A 240 48.65 12.72 39.63
C PHE A 240 48.74 12.53 38.10
N LEU A 241 49.94 12.33 37.57
CA LEU A 241 50.16 12.05 36.15
C LEU A 241 49.54 10.73 35.71
N GLU A 242 49.66 9.67 36.51
CA GLU A 242 49.00 8.40 36.24
C GLU A 242 47.48 8.55 36.20
N ALA A 243 46.90 9.31 37.14
CA ALA A 243 45.47 9.59 37.14
C ALA A 243 45.03 10.39 35.89
N LEU A 244 45.78 11.41 35.48
CA LEU A 244 45.49 12.16 34.25
C LEU A 244 45.62 11.29 33.00
N LYS A 245 46.65 10.44 32.91
CA LYS A 245 46.83 9.51 31.78
C LYS A 245 45.68 8.50 31.70
N ARG A 246 45.20 8.00 32.83
CA ARG A 246 44.02 7.12 32.89
C ARG A 246 42.76 7.84 32.40
N LYS A 247 42.52 9.06 32.89
CA LYS A 247 41.39 9.90 32.45
C LYS A 247 41.44 10.18 30.95
N LEU A 248 42.64 10.44 30.40
CA LEU A 248 42.82 10.63 28.97
C LEU A 248 42.44 9.36 28.18
N MET A 249 42.86 8.19 28.63
CA MET A 249 42.50 6.92 27.99
C MET A 249 40.98 6.67 28.02
N GLU A 250 40.33 6.95 29.15
CA GLU A 250 38.87 6.86 29.29
C GLU A 250 38.14 7.82 28.33
N SER A 251 38.59 9.08 28.25
CA SER A 251 38.06 10.08 27.31
C SER A 251 38.26 9.69 25.84
N GLU A 252 39.44 9.18 25.47
CA GLU A 252 39.71 8.70 24.10
C GLU A 252 38.84 7.47 23.76
N GLN A 253 38.53 6.61 24.72
CA GLN A 253 37.58 5.51 24.50
C GLN A 253 36.14 6.02 24.40
N ASN A 254 35.75 7.00 25.20
CA ASN A 254 34.43 7.62 25.13
C ASN A 254 34.19 8.26 23.75
N LEU A 255 35.19 9.00 23.24
CA LEU A 255 35.13 9.60 21.91
C LEU A 255 34.86 8.54 20.82
N LYS A 256 35.58 7.40 20.84
CA LYS A 256 35.34 6.31 19.89
C LYS A 256 33.91 5.76 19.96
N ASN A 257 33.38 5.59 21.17
CA ASN A 257 32.00 5.12 21.36
C ASN A 257 30.98 6.12 20.81
N LEU A 258 31.22 7.42 20.99
CA LEU A 258 30.39 8.49 20.43
C LEU A 258 30.43 8.49 18.90
N GLU A 259 31.61 8.32 18.30
CA GLU A 259 31.76 8.22 16.83
C GLU A 259 31.03 6.99 16.26
N GLU A 260 31.11 5.83 16.90
CA GLU A 260 30.34 4.65 16.51
C GLU A 260 28.83 4.92 16.59
N THR A 261 28.38 5.61 17.63
CA THR A 261 26.97 5.99 17.80
C THR A 261 26.52 6.95 16.71
N ARG A 262 27.35 7.94 16.35
CA ARG A 262 27.11 8.86 15.23
C ARG A 262 26.86 8.09 13.93
N MET A 263 27.76 7.16 13.57
CA MET A 263 27.64 6.37 12.34
C MET A 263 26.36 5.52 12.31
N LYS A 264 25.96 4.94 13.46
CA LYS A 264 24.71 4.18 13.59
C LYS A 264 23.49 5.08 13.35
N LEU A 265 23.45 6.26 13.98
CA LEU A 265 22.36 7.21 13.81
C LEU A 265 22.24 7.71 12.37
N GLU A 266 23.36 8.07 11.72
CA GLU A 266 23.38 8.48 10.31
C GLU A 266 22.81 7.40 9.39
N LYS A 267 23.19 6.15 9.62
CA LYS A 267 22.66 5.00 8.88
C LYS A 267 21.15 4.85 9.10
N GLU A 268 20.67 4.94 10.34
CA GLU A 268 19.24 4.83 10.64
C GLU A 268 18.43 5.96 10.00
N ILE A 269 18.93 7.20 10.04
CA ILE A 269 18.32 8.36 9.37
C ILE A 269 18.21 8.12 7.86
N ALA A 270 19.27 7.59 7.24
CA ALA A 270 19.28 7.26 5.82
C ALA A 270 18.24 6.19 5.46
N VAL A 271 18.07 5.16 6.30
CA VAL A 271 17.02 4.14 6.15
C VAL A 271 15.63 4.77 6.22
N LYS A 272 15.37 5.64 7.21
CA LYS A 272 14.07 6.33 7.33
C LYS A 272 13.79 7.22 6.11
N ALA A 273 14.80 7.96 5.65
CA ALA A 273 14.69 8.79 4.46
C ALA A 273 14.39 7.97 3.18
N ASN A 274 14.99 6.79 3.04
CA ASN A 274 14.69 5.85 1.96
C ASN A 274 13.23 5.38 2.00
N SER A 275 12.75 4.96 3.17
CA SER A 275 11.35 4.53 3.37
C SER A 275 10.36 5.64 3.01
N ILE A 276 10.58 6.86 3.51
CA ILE A 276 9.74 8.03 3.20
C ILE A 276 9.74 8.34 1.70
N PHE A 277 10.91 8.27 1.05
CA PHE A 277 11.02 8.49 -0.39
C PHE A 277 10.23 7.47 -1.20
N ILE A 278 10.33 6.18 -0.86
CA ILE A 278 9.59 5.12 -1.53
C ILE A 278 8.07 5.36 -1.38
N ASP A 279 7.60 5.59 -0.15
CA ASP A 279 6.17 5.74 0.09
C ASP A 279 5.61 7.01 -0.59
N ARG A 280 6.25 8.17 -0.41
CA ARG A 280 5.75 9.43 -0.99
C ARG A 280 5.95 9.55 -2.50
N GLN A 281 7.16 9.25 -2.98
CA GLN A 281 7.56 9.57 -4.35
C GLN A 281 7.36 8.42 -5.32
N LYS A 282 7.42 7.17 -4.84
CA LYS A 282 7.24 5.98 -5.69
C LYS A 282 5.85 5.35 -5.57
N CYS A 283 5.18 5.51 -4.43
CA CYS A 283 3.86 4.92 -4.25
C CYS A 283 2.74 5.95 -4.39
N MET A 284 2.66 6.90 -3.45
CA MET A 284 1.54 7.85 -3.36
C MET A 284 1.38 8.72 -4.61
N SER A 285 2.48 9.11 -5.27
CA SER A 285 2.46 9.91 -6.50
C SER A 285 1.68 9.25 -7.64
N TYR A 286 1.76 7.93 -7.81
CA TYR A 286 1.06 7.18 -8.85
C TYR A 286 -0.39 6.86 -8.48
N ARG A 287 -0.73 6.87 -7.18
CA ARG A 287 -2.10 6.63 -6.69
C ARG A 287 -3.06 7.81 -6.94
N VAL A 288 -2.56 8.96 -7.37
CA VAL A 288 -3.40 10.12 -7.77
C VAL A 288 -4.26 9.77 -8.99
N CYS A 289 -3.73 9.01 -9.93
CA CYS A 289 -4.41 8.60 -11.17
C CYS A 289 -5.28 7.34 -11.03
N TYR A 290 -5.67 6.97 -9.82
CA TYR A 290 -6.43 5.74 -9.56
C TYR A 290 -7.93 5.92 -9.90
N PRO A 291 -8.47 5.23 -10.91
CA PRO A 291 -9.89 5.31 -11.24
C PRO A 291 -10.70 4.47 -10.25
N VAL A 292 -11.76 5.06 -9.68
CA VAL A 292 -12.60 4.42 -8.66
C VAL A 292 -14.03 4.21 -9.15
N ASP A 293 -14.54 5.13 -9.98
CA ASP A 293 -15.94 5.10 -10.37
C ASP A 293 -16.16 4.09 -11.50
N LEU A 294 -16.92 3.03 -11.20
CA LEU A 294 -17.43 2.11 -12.21
C LEU A 294 -18.77 2.67 -12.71
N GLU A 295 -18.79 3.22 -13.91
CA GLU A 295 -20.04 3.66 -14.53
C GLU A 295 -20.53 2.62 -15.54
N VAL A 296 -21.84 2.35 -15.52
CA VAL A 296 -22.50 1.69 -16.65
C VAL A 296 -22.49 2.68 -17.80
N ALA A 297 -21.85 2.34 -18.93
CA ALA A 297 -22.00 3.10 -20.15
C ALA A 297 -23.49 3.20 -20.49
N SER A 298 -24.06 4.39 -20.27
CA SER A 298 -25.45 4.66 -20.59
C SER A 298 -25.55 4.76 -22.11
N TYR A 299 -26.12 3.73 -22.73
CA TYR A 299 -26.58 3.83 -24.11
C TYR A 299 -27.77 4.81 -24.10
N LYS A 300 -27.55 6.00 -24.66
CA LYS A 300 -28.62 6.94 -25.05
C LYS A 300 -29.33 6.43 -26.29
#